data_AF-A0A2S0WZ14-F1
#
_entry.id   AF-A0A2S0WZ14-F1
#
_cell.length_a   1.000
_cell.length_b   1.000
_cell.length_c   1.000
_cell.angle_alpha   90.00
_cell.angle_beta   90.00
_cell.angle_gamma   90.00
#
_symmetry.space_group_name_H-M   'P 1'
#
loop_
_entity.id
_entity.type
_entity.pdbx_description
1 polymer ?
#
loop_
_entity_poly.entity_id
_entity_poly.type
_entity_poly.pdbx_seq_one_letter_code
_entity_poly.pdbx_strand_id
1 'polypeptide(L)' 'MDGMFGWNIMAALVALLYLAVIVWVVSQIVRSAELNELERWVWAIAVICFPLLGSIVWFIAGPHPFGIRLARGPR' A
#
# COMPACT_ATOMS: atom_id res chain seq x y z
N MET A 1 -12.99 -8.56 35.30
CA MET A 1 -12.01 -8.61 34.21
C MET A 1 -12.76 -8.33 32.93
N ASP A 2 -12.74 -7.06 32.54
CA ASP A 2 -13.90 -6.39 31.99
C ASP A 2 -13.73 -6.28 30.48
N GLY A 3 -14.82 -6.34 29.70
CA GLY A 3 -14.79 -6.36 28.23
C GLY A 3 -13.99 -5.23 27.57
N MET A 4 -13.70 -4.15 28.32
CA MET A 4 -12.78 -3.08 27.91
C MET A 4 -11.35 -3.59 27.64
N PHE A 5 -10.82 -4.54 28.40
CA PHE A 5 -9.46 -5.05 28.17
C PHE A 5 -9.36 -5.78 26.82
N GLY A 6 -10.30 -6.67 26.52
CA GLY A 6 -10.37 -7.38 25.24
C GLY A 6 -10.59 -6.43 24.05
N TRP A 7 -11.45 -5.42 24.22
CA TRP A 7 -11.67 -4.39 23.20
C TRP A 7 -10.41 -3.58 22.88
N ASN A 8 -9.67 -3.15 23.90
CA ASN A 8 -8.42 -2.39 23.71
C ASN A 8 -7.34 -3.22 23.00
N ILE A 9 -7.21 -4.51 23.35
CA ILE A 9 -6.28 -5.43 22.67
C ILE A 9 -6.67 -5.59 21.20
N MET A 10 -7.96 -5.82 20.90
CA MET A 10 -8.45 -5.94 19.53
C MET A 10 -8.21 -4.64 18.73
N ALA A 11 -8.53 -3.49 19.31
CA ALA A 11 -8.30 -2.19 18.67
C ALA A 11 -6.81 -1.95 18.39
N ALA A 12 -5.92 -2.30 19.33
CA ALA A 12 -4.48 -2.18 19.14
C ALA A 12 -3.97 -3.10 18.02
N LEU A 13 -4.45 -4.34 17.95
CA LEU A 13 -4.09 -5.27 16.88
C LEU A 13 -4.55 -4.78 15.50
N VAL A 14 -5.78 -4.28 15.40
CA VAL A 14 -6.32 -3.70 14.16
C VAL A 14 -5.50 -2.48 13.74
N ALA A 15 -5.17 -1.58 14.68
CA ALA A 15 -4.35 -0.41 14.40
C ALA A 15 -2.93 -0.79 13.94
N LEU A 16 -2.32 -1.81 14.55
CA LEU A 16 -1.01 -2.34 14.16
C LEU A 16 -1.04 -2.95 12.76
N LEU A 17 -2.05 -3.76 12.46
CA LEU A 17 -2.22 -4.37 11.14
C LEU A 17 -2.42 -3.29 10.06
N TYR A 18 -3.24 -2.28 10.37
CA TYR A 18 -3.48 -1.15 9.48
C TYR A 18 -2.20 -0.36 9.20
N LEU A 19 -1.40 -0.08 10.23
CA LEU A 19 -0.08 0.54 10.07
C LEU A 19 0.86 -0.31 9.21
N ALA A 20 0.89 -1.62 9.42
CA ALA A 20 1.71 -2.54 8.64
C ALA A 20 1.33 -2.51 7.15
N VAL A 21 0.04 -2.44 6.83
CA VAL A 21 -0.45 -2.30 5.44
C VAL A 21 -0.01 -0.98 4.83
N ILE A 22 -0.13 0.14 5.55
CA ILE A 22 0.33 1.46 5.07
C ILE A 22 1.83 1.43 4.77
N VAL A 23 2.65 0.94 5.71
CA VAL A 23 4.10 0.83 5.53
C VAL A 23 4.44 -0.04 4.33
N TRP A 24 3.74 -1.17 4.16
CA TRP A 24 3.95 -2.06 3.03
C TRP A 24 3.65 -1.37 1.69
N VAL A 25 2.51 -0.68 1.58
CA VAL A 25 2.12 0.06 0.37
C VAL A 25 3.11 1.19 0.06
N VAL A 26 3.51 1.97 1.08
CA VAL A 26 4.53 3.02 0.90
C VAL A 26 5.87 2.42 0.44
N SER A 27 6.28 1.29 1.02
CA SER A 27 7.51 0.60 0.61
C SER A 27 7.45 0.17 -0.86
N GLN A 28 6.28 -0.27 -1.33
CA GLN A 28 6.07 -0.68 -2.71
C GLN A 28 6.10 0.53 -3.66
N ILE A 29 5.46 1.64 -3.31
CA ILE A 29 5.52 2.89 -4.09
C ILE A 29 6.96 3.39 -4.20
N VAL A 30 7.70 3.36 -3.09
CA VAL A 30 9.10 3.80 -3.01
C VAL A 30 10.01 2.92 -3.87
N ARG A 31 9.73 1.62 -3.93
CA ARG A 31 10.56 0.62 -4.63
C ARG A 31 10.17 0.42 -6.10
N SER A 32 9.04 0.98 -6.52
CA SER A 32 8.56 0.95 -7.90
C SER A 32 9.40 1.87 -8.79
N ALA A 33 10.33 1.28 -9.53
CA ALA A 33 11.24 1.99 -10.44
C ALA A 33 10.59 2.42 -11.77
N GLU A 34 9.35 2.01 -12.04
CA GLU A 34 8.61 2.39 -13.25
C GLU A 34 7.80 3.70 -13.08
N LEU A 35 7.68 4.23 -11.86
CA LEU A 35 6.98 5.49 -11.59
C LEU A 35 7.91 6.68 -11.82
N ASN A 36 7.43 7.67 -12.56
CA ASN A 36 8.09 8.97 -12.65
C ASN A 36 8.15 9.62 -11.26
N GLU A 37 9.17 10.45 -10.99
CA GLU A 37 9.43 11.01 -9.65
C GLU A 37 8.21 11.77 -9.10
N LEU A 38 7.51 12.51 -9.96
CA LEU A 38 6.29 13.26 -9.62
C LEU A 38 5.11 12.33 -9.28
N GLU A 39 4.96 11.23 -10.01
CA GLU A 39 3.89 10.25 -9.80
C GLU A 39 4.07 9.50 -8.48
N ARG A 40 5.33 9.18 -8.13
CA ARG A 40 5.70 8.59 -6.84
C ARG A 40 5.34 9.50 -5.67
N TRP A 41 5.60 10.81 -5.77
CA TRP A 41 5.22 11.78 -4.74
C TRP A 41 3.70 11.95 -4.63
N VAL A 42 2.98 12.01 -5.75
CA VAL A 42 1.50 12.08 -5.75
C VAL A 42 0.90 10.85 -5.06
N TRP A 43 1.40 9.65 -5.36
CA TRP A 43 0.93 8.42 -4.72
C TRP A 43 1.28 8.35 -3.24
N ALA A 44 2.49 8.76 -2.85
CA ALA A 44 2.87 8.82 -1.44
C ALA A 44 1.97 9.78 -0.66
N ILE A 45 1.72 10.99 -1.18
CA ILE A 45 0.86 11.99 -0.54
C ILE A 45 -0.60 11.50 -0.51
N ALA A 46 -1.11 10.90 -1.60
CA ALA A 46 -2.47 10.37 -1.66
C ALA A 46 -2.70 9.26 -0.62
N VAL A 47 -1.75 8.35 -0.43
CA VAL A 47 -1.82 7.29 0.58
C VAL A 47 -1.66 7.86 2.00
N ILE A 48 -0.88 8.92 2.20
CA ILE A 48 -0.77 9.57 3.52
C ILE A 48 -2.05 10.33 3.87
N CYS A 49 -2.60 11.11 2.94
CA CYS A 49 -3.81 11.91 3.16
C CYS A 49 -5.08 11.05 3.22
N PHE A 50 -5.16 9.99 2.41
CA PHE A 50 -6.30 9.08 2.36
C PHE A 50 -5.84 7.63 2.38
N PRO A 51 -5.41 7.10 3.54
CA PRO A 51 -4.79 5.78 3.63
C PRO A 51 -5.65 4.62 3.15
N LEU A 52 -6.97 4.69 3.31
CA LEU A 52 -7.88 3.69 2.75
C LEU A 52 -8.06 3.83 1.23
N LEU A 53 -8.38 5.04 0.75
CA LEU A 53 -8.64 5.24 -0.69
C LEU A 53 -7.37 5.13 -1.52
N GLY A 54 -6.27 5.74 -1.07
CA GLY A 54 -4.98 5.69 -1.72
C GLY A 54 -4.44 4.26 -1.82
N SER A 55 -4.60 3.43 -0.78
CA SER A 55 -4.16 2.03 -0.86
C SER A 55 -5.03 1.19 -1.79
N ILE A 56 -6.35 1.39 -1.81
CA ILE A 56 -7.27 0.69 -2.73
C ILE A 56 -6.97 1.06 -4.18
N VAL A 57 -6.87 2.37 -4.49
CA VAL A 57 -6.58 2.82 -5.86
C VAL A 57 -5.17 2.38 -6.25
N TRP A 58 -4.19 2.38 -5.33
CA TRP A 58 -2.85 1.87 -5.61
C TRP A 58 -2.85 0.37 -5.90
N PHE A 59 -3.69 -0.42 -5.21
CA PHE A 59 -3.82 -1.85 -5.49
C PHE A 59 -4.41 -2.11 -6.90
N ILE A 60 -5.30 -1.25 -7.39
CA ILE A 60 -5.99 -1.40 -8.70
C ILE A 60 -5.22 -0.75 -9.86
N ALA A 61 -4.56 0.39 -9.63
CA ALA A 61 -3.92 1.21 -10.66
C ALA A 61 -2.41 1.33 -10.49
N GLY A 62 -1.85 0.81 -9.39
CA GLY A 62 -0.42 0.74 -9.19
C GLY A 62 0.25 -0.16 -10.24
N PRO A 63 1.58 -0.04 -10.39
CA PRO A 63 2.34 -0.79 -11.38
C PRO A 63 2.17 -2.30 -11.12
N HIS A 64 1.34 -2.95 -11.94
CA HIS A 64 1.00 -4.35 -11.76
C HIS A 64 2.24 -5.24 -12.04
N PRO A 65 2.67 -6.07 -11.08
CA PRO A 65 3.76 -7.03 -11.28
C PRO A 65 3.33 -8.25 -12.11
N PHE A 66 2.05 -8.40 -12.44
CA PHE A 66 1.56 -9.29 -13.48
C PHE A 66 1.91 -8.72 -14.86
N GLY A 67 3.20 -8.51 -15.06
CA GLY A 67 3.79 -8.53 -16.37
C GLY A 67 3.44 -9.86 -17.00
N ILE A 68 2.39 -9.85 -17.83
CA ILE A 68 2.44 -10.56 -19.09
C ILE A 68 3.53 -9.87 -19.94
N ARG A 69 4.78 -9.89 -19.46
CA ARG A 69 5.99 -9.83 -20.28
C ARG A 69 6.18 -11.20 -20.95
N LEU A 70 5.10 -11.82 -21.44
CA LEU A 70 5.16 -12.93 -22.38
C LEU A 70 5.63 -12.45 -23.78
N ALA A 71 5.90 -11.16 -23.96
CA ALA A 71 6.32 -10.56 -25.23
C ALA A 71 7.74 -9.97 -25.22
N ARG A 72 8.64 -10.38 -24.31
CA ARG A 72 10.08 -10.27 -24.61
C ARG A 72 10.48 -11.51 -25.41
N GLY A 73 10.07 -11.51 -26.68
CA GLY A 73 10.64 -12.40 -27.67
C GLY A 73 12.15 -12.16 -27.78
N PRO A 74 12.95 -13.20 -28.00
CA PRO A 74 14.40 -13.08 -28.04
C PRO A 74 14.82 -12.47 -29.38
N ARG A 75 15.27 -11.21 -29.41
CA ARG A 75 16.20 -10.65 -30.42
C ARG A 75 17.01 -9.52 -29.81
#